data_AF-A0A060BSL1-F1
#
_entry.id   AF-A0A060BSL1-F1
#
_cell.length_a   1.000
_cell.length_b   1.000
_cell.length_c   1.000
_cell.angle_alpha   90.00
_cell.angle_beta   90.00
_cell.angle_gamma   90.00
#
_symmetry.space_group_name_H-M   'P 1'
#
loop_
_entity.id
_entity.type
_entity.pdbx_description
1 polymer ?
#
loop_
_entity_poly.entity_id
_entity_poly.type
_entity_poly.pdbx_seq_one_letter_code
_entity_poly.pdbx_strand_id
1 'polypeptide(L)'
;DPKRVLSVQNAYLMTSLLQSVTSSGTGATLSGAGTPVAGKTGTVNQQGGGTRDIWMATYNTEIATAVWMGFDNPDSKHRMSGSISGGDNAATLSRNFFKAAYQGKTKPQFEKTR
;
A
#
# COMPACT_ATOMS: atom_id res chain seq x y z
N ASP A 1 2.81 4.79 -27.35
CA ASP A 1 3.67 5.54 -26.41
C ASP A 1 2.97 5.85 -25.10
N PRO A 2 3.68 5.80 -23.96
CA PRO A 2 3.10 6.20 -22.67
C PRO A 2 2.71 7.68 -22.69
N LYS A 3 1.48 7.97 -22.24
CA LYS A 3 0.94 9.34 -22.17
C LYS A 3 1.10 9.88 -20.75
N ARG A 4 1.71 11.07 -20.62
CA ARG A 4 1.77 11.79 -19.35
C ARG A 4 0.36 12.25 -18.94
N VAL A 5 -0.08 11.84 -17.75
CA VAL A 5 -1.40 12.21 -17.18
C VAL A 5 -1.31 13.11 -15.93
N LEU A 6 -0.12 13.28 -15.37
CA LEU A 6 0.16 14.17 -14.24
C LEU A 6 1.43 14.99 -14.52
N SER A 7 1.49 16.21 -13.99
CA SER A 7 2.75 16.97 -13.97
C SER A 7 3.77 16.28 -13.06
N VAL A 8 5.05 16.51 -13.32
CA VAL A 8 6.14 15.95 -12.51
C VAL A 8 6.02 16.43 -11.06
N GLN A 9 5.70 17.72 -10.88
CA GLN A 9 5.50 18.34 -9.57
C GLN A 9 4.34 17.69 -8.80
N ASN A 10 3.19 17.45 -9.46
CA ASN A 10 2.05 16.81 -8.81
C ASN A 10 2.36 15.35 -8.45
N ALA A 11 3.05 14.61 -9.33
CA ALA A 11 3.45 13.23 -9.06
C ALA A 11 4.45 13.14 -7.89
N TYR A 12 5.39 14.08 -7.80
CA TYR A 12 6.33 14.17 -6.68
C TYR A 12 5.62 14.49 -5.36
N LEU A 13 4.73 15.49 -5.35
CA LEU A 13 3.95 15.83 -4.17
C LEU A 13 3.07 14.67 -3.69
N MET A 14 2.39 13.99 -4.61
CA MET A 14 1.62 12.79 -4.29
C MET A 14 2.49 11.68 -3.70
N THR A 15 3.67 11.44 -4.27
CA THR A 15 4.62 10.45 -3.73
C THR A 15 5.06 10.83 -2.32
N SER A 16 5.43 12.09 -2.08
CA SER A 16 5.81 12.58 -0.75
C SER A 16 4.69 12.38 0.29
N LEU A 17 3.44 12.68 -0.06
CA LEU A 17 2.29 12.42 0.81
C LEU A 17 2.10 10.92 1.10
N LEU A 18 2.28 10.07 0.11
CA LEU A 18 2.14 8.62 0.24
C LEU A 18 3.31 7.95 0.98
N GLN A 19 4.50 8.57 1.00
CA GLN A 19 5.61 8.15 1.87
C GLN A 19 5.31 8.41 3.35
N SER A 20 4.52 9.43 3.68
CA SER A 20 4.06 9.66 5.06
C SER A 20 3.11 8.56 5.54
N VAL A 21 2.27 8.01 4.64
CA VAL A 21 1.37 6.90 4.98
C VAL A 21 2.15 5.64 5.37
N THR A 22 3.23 5.34 4.67
CA THR A 22 4.04 4.13 4.88
C THR A 22 5.11 4.28 5.96
N SER A 23 5.51 5.51 6.30
CA SER A 23 6.49 5.77 7.36
C SER A 23 5.88 5.94 8.75
N SER A 24 4.73 6.61 8.87
CA SER A 24 4.11 6.88 10.18
C SER A 24 2.57 6.85 10.18
N GLY A 25 1.94 6.67 9.03
CA GLY A 25 0.49 6.63 8.90
C GLY A 25 -0.13 5.23 8.99
N THR A 26 -1.31 5.08 8.40
CA THR A 26 -2.09 3.82 8.41
C THR A 26 -1.38 2.64 7.74
N GLY A 27 -0.36 2.88 6.93
CA GLY A 27 0.46 1.85 6.28
C GLY A 27 1.83 1.66 6.95
N ALA A 28 2.05 2.16 8.18
CA ALA A 28 3.36 2.19 8.84
C ALA A 28 4.08 0.83 8.93
N THR A 29 3.35 -0.29 8.85
CA THR A 29 3.91 -1.64 8.70
C THR A 29 4.94 -1.71 7.56
N LEU A 30 4.76 -0.95 6.48
CA LEU A 30 5.66 -0.91 5.32
C LEU A 30 7.04 -0.32 5.62
N SER A 31 7.22 0.42 6.72
CA SER A 31 8.55 0.87 7.18
C SER A 31 9.54 -0.29 7.35
N GLY A 32 9.04 -1.50 7.66
CA GLY A 32 9.83 -2.73 7.75
C GLY A 32 10.16 -3.41 6.42
N ALA A 33 9.77 -2.83 5.27
CA ALA A 33 10.08 -3.39 3.94
C ALA A 33 11.58 -3.33 3.61
N GLY A 34 12.32 -2.45 4.29
CA GLY A 34 13.77 -2.31 4.10
C GLY A 34 14.17 -1.59 2.82
N THR A 35 13.21 -1.06 2.04
CA THR A 35 13.40 -0.20 0.87
C THR A 35 12.39 0.95 0.92
N PRO A 36 12.68 2.14 0.35
CA PRO A 36 11.69 3.21 0.24
C PRO A 36 10.46 2.75 -0.54
N VAL A 37 9.28 3.00 0.03
CA VAL A 37 7.99 2.68 -0.56
C VAL A 37 7.00 3.81 -0.27
N ALA A 38 6.21 4.16 -1.26
CA ALA A 38 5.04 5.00 -1.12
C ALA A 38 3.80 4.12 -1.24
N GLY A 39 2.71 4.45 -0.53
CA GLY A 39 1.50 3.66 -0.69
C GLY A 39 0.29 4.16 0.08
N LYS A 40 -0.85 3.52 -0.16
CA LYS A 40 -2.13 3.85 0.46
C LYS A 40 -2.90 2.59 0.83
N THR A 41 -3.40 2.60 2.06
CA THR A 41 -4.36 1.63 2.58
C THR A 41 -5.78 1.94 2.13
N GLY A 42 -6.64 0.94 2.09
CA GLY A 42 -8.08 1.15 2.14
C GLY A 42 -8.81 -0.01 2.80
N THR A 43 -10.01 0.31 3.27
CA THR A 43 -10.87 -0.56 4.07
C THR A 43 -12.32 -0.27 3.70
N VAL A 44 -13.11 -1.29 3.38
CA VAL A 44 -14.55 -1.16 3.17
C VAL A 44 -15.28 -1.86 4.30
N ASN A 45 -16.23 -1.16 4.92
CA ASN A 45 -17.05 -1.70 5.99
C ASN A 45 -18.11 -2.65 5.43
N GLN A 46 -18.52 -3.63 6.23
CA GLN A 46 -19.63 -4.53 5.94
C GLN A 46 -20.91 -4.05 6.63
N GLN A 47 -22.06 -4.19 5.96
CA GLN A 47 -23.36 -3.92 6.57
C GLN A 47 -23.60 -4.88 7.75
N GLY A 48 -24.08 -4.34 8.88
CA GLY A 48 -24.17 -5.12 10.13
C GLY A 48 -22.84 -5.19 10.90
N GLY A 49 -21.83 -4.41 10.49
CA GLY A 49 -20.54 -4.26 11.16
C GLY A 49 -19.46 -5.16 10.56
N GLY A 50 -18.21 -4.92 10.95
CA GLY A 50 -17.04 -5.66 10.43
C GLY A 50 -16.47 -5.06 9.15
N THR A 51 -15.44 -5.71 8.62
CA THR A 51 -14.70 -5.27 7.43
C THR A 51 -14.93 -6.25 6.28
N ARG A 52 -15.31 -5.72 5.11
CA ARG A 52 -15.57 -6.48 3.89
C ARG A 52 -14.31 -6.66 3.06
N ASP A 53 -13.64 -5.56 2.76
CA ASP A 53 -12.44 -5.51 1.92
C ASP A 53 -11.33 -4.75 2.63
N ILE A 54 -10.11 -5.22 2.45
CA ILE A 54 -8.90 -4.46 2.78
C ILE A 54 -7.95 -4.45 1.58
N TRP A 55 -7.24 -3.36 1.38
CA TRP A 55 -6.17 -3.30 0.38
C TRP A 55 -5.00 -2.42 0.79
N MET A 56 -3.87 -2.70 0.16
CA MET A 56 -2.68 -1.88 0.18
C MET A 56 -2.16 -1.72 -1.25
N ALA A 57 -2.21 -0.50 -1.78
CA ALA A 57 -1.55 -0.13 -3.02
C ALA A 57 -0.19 0.51 -2.69
N THR A 58 0.88 0.01 -3.30
CA THR A 58 2.25 0.38 -2.95
C THR A 58 3.12 0.46 -4.19
N TYR A 59 4.07 1.37 -4.20
CA TYR A 59 5.07 1.43 -5.25
C TYR A 59 6.41 1.98 -4.75
N ASN A 60 7.46 1.68 -5.51
CA ASN A 60 8.71 2.43 -5.54
C ASN A 60 9.00 2.86 -6.99
N THR A 61 10.22 3.31 -7.31
CA THR A 61 10.54 3.79 -8.65
C THR A 61 10.68 2.68 -9.71
N GLU A 62 10.59 1.41 -9.32
CA GLU A 62 10.79 0.26 -10.22
C GLU A 62 9.58 -0.68 -10.26
N ILE A 63 8.84 -0.81 -9.16
CA ILE A 63 7.75 -1.77 -8.99
C ILE A 63 6.52 -1.08 -8.39
N ALA A 64 5.35 -1.34 -8.96
CA ALA A 64 4.05 -1.02 -8.39
C ALA A 64 3.27 -2.32 -8.10
N THR A 65 2.61 -2.40 -6.95
CA THR A 65 1.81 -3.54 -6.51
C THR A 65 0.50 -3.09 -5.88
N ALA A 66 -0.51 -3.94 -5.97
CA ALA A 66 -1.75 -3.80 -5.23
C ALA A 66 -2.10 -5.16 -4.59
N VAL A 67 -2.28 -5.17 -3.28
CA VAL A 67 -2.73 -6.35 -2.53
C VAL A 67 -4.15 -6.08 -2.05
N TRP A 68 -5.07 -7.00 -2.37
CA TRP A 68 -6.43 -7.00 -1.85
C TRP A 68 -6.65 -8.29 -1.07
N MET A 69 -7.45 -8.21 0.00
CA MET A 69 -7.96 -9.37 0.72
C MET A 69 -9.42 -9.14 1.09
N GLY A 70 -10.22 -10.17 0.89
CA GLY A 70 -11.65 -10.22 1.19
C GLY A 70 -12.18 -11.64 0.98
N PHE A 71 -13.48 -11.82 1.25
CA PHE A 71 -14.18 -13.07 0.94
C PHE A 71 -14.80 -12.96 -0.47
N ASP A 72 -14.81 -14.07 -1.21
CA ASP A 72 -15.42 -14.12 -2.55
C ASP A 72 -16.92 -13.77 -2.52
N ASN A 73 -17.63 -14.25 -1.48
CA ASN A 73 -19.04 -13.98 -1.24
C ASN A 73 -19.21 -13.36 0.17
N PRO A 74 -19.08 -12.03 0.32
CA PRO A 74 -19.11 -11.39 1.62
C PRO A 74 -20.53 -11.31 2.20
N ASP A 75 -20.70 -11.76 3.44
CA ASP A 75 -21.97 -11.69 4.17
C ASP A 75 -21.75 -11.45 5.68
N SER A 76 -22.78 -11.65 6.51
CA SER A 76 -22.67 -11.44 7.97
C SER A 76 -21.78 -12.46 8.69
N LYS A 77 -21.56 -13.63 8.09
CA LYS A 77 -20.68 -14.72 8.56
C LYS A 77 -19.31 -14.70 7.86
N HIS A 78 -19.24 -14.22 6.62
CA HIS A 78 -18.04 -14.12 5.79
C HIS A 78 -17.56 -12.67 5.73
N ARG A 79 -17.02 -12.20 6.86
CA ARG A 79 -16.45 -10.86 7.03
C ARG A 79 -15.28 -10.89 7.99
N MET A 80 -14.38 -9.92 7.85
CA MET A 80 -13.31 -9.71 8.82
C MET A 80 -13.83 -8.95 10.04
N SER A 81 -13.11 -9.05 11.17
CA SER A 81 -13.34 -8.18 12.34
C SER A 81 -13.28 -6.71 11.92
N GLY A 82 -14.12 -5.87 12.53
CA GLY A 82 -14.12 -4.41 12.26
C GLY A 82 -12.85 -3.70 12.70
N SER A 83 -11.99 -4.37 13.47
CA SER A 83 -10.66 -3.88 13.83
C SER A 83 -9.61 -4.11 12.74
N ILE A 84 -9.90 -4.93 11.71
CA ILE A 84 -8.98 -5.23 10.62
C ILE A 84 -9.15 -4.18 9.51
N SER A 85 -8.02 -3.72 8.97
CA SER A 85 -7.88 -2.65 7.99
C SER A 85 -6.84 -2.98 6.91
N GLY A 86 -6.74 -2.12 5.88
CA GLY A 86 -5.67 -2.18 4.88
C GLY A 86 -4.24 -2.14 5.45
N GLY A 87 -4.07 -1.59 6.67
CA GLY A 87 -2.77 -1.51 7.36
C GLY A 87 -2.28 -2.83 7.97
N ASP A 88 -3.13 -3.86 7.98
CA ASP A 88 -2.86 -5.15 8.62
C ASP A 88 -2.33 -6.19 7.63
N ASN A 89 -3.14 -7.18 7.25
CA ASN A 89 -2.69 -8.32 6.44
C ASN A 89 -2.29 -7.90 5.02
N ALA A 90 -3.04 -7.00 4.38
CA ALA A 90 -2.72 -6.51 3.04
C ALA A 90 -1.38 -5.75 3.00
N ALA A 91 -1.16 -4.83 3.95
CA ALA A 91 0.10 -4.13 4.11
C ALA A 91 1.26 -5.07 4.48
N THR A 92 1.02 -6.08 5.34
CA THR A 92 2.04 -7.06 5.73
C THR A 92 2.50 -7.91 4.54
N LEU A 93 1.57 -8.37 3.70
CA LEU A 93 1.92 -9.10 2.49
C LEU A 93 2.74 -8.22 1.53
N SER A 94 2.32 -6.97 1.31
CA SER A 94 3.07 -6.02 0.48
C SER A 94 4.47 -5.76 1.04
N ARG A 95 4.60 -5.55 2.36
CA ARG A 95 5.90 -5.40 3.04
C ARG A 95 6.82 -6.58 2.78
N ASN A 96 6.31 -7.80 2.94
CA ASN A 96 7.09 -9.02 2.75
C ASN A 96 7.50 -9.18 1.28
N PHE A 97 6.62 -8.82 0.34
CA PHE A 97 6.95 -8.79 -1.08
C PHE A 97 8.13 -7.85 -1.38
N PHE A 98 8.06 -6.58 -0.97
CA PHE A 98 9.15 -5.63 -1.21
C PHE A 98 10.45 -6.04 -0.50
N LYS A 99 10.35 -6.56 0.72
CA LYS A 99 11.51 -7.08 1.46
C LYS A 99 12.21 -8.20 0.70
N ALA A 100 11.45 -9.15 0.13
CA ALA A 100 11.98 -10.23 -0.68
C ALA A 100 12.52 -9.72 -2.03
N ALA A 101 11.79 -8.83 -2.71
CA ALA A 101 12.15 -8.31 -4.02
C ALA A 101 13.51 -7.60 -4.02
N TYR A 102 13.87 -6.95 -2.91
CA TYR A 102 15.12 -6.19 -2.72
C TYR A 102 16.13 -6.86 -1.78
N GLN A 103 15.95 -8.13 -1.43
CA GLN A 103 16.95 -8.86 -0.68
C GLN A 103 18.25 -8.98 -1.49
N GLY A 104 19.35 -8.41 -0.98
CA GLY A 104 20.65 -8.43 -1.65
C GLY A 104 20.77 -7.54 -2.89
N LYS A 105 19.82 -6.61 -3.12
CA LYS A 105 19.83 -5.69 -4.26
C LYS A 105 20.02 -4.24 -3.81
N THR A 106 20.46 -3.39 -4.73
CA THR A 106 20.41 -1.93 -4.56
C THR A 106 18.95 -1.49 -4.44
N LYS A 107 18.69 -0.58 -3.51
CA LYS A 107 17.34 -0.13 -3.16
C LYS A 107 17.04 1.19 -3.86
N PRO A 108 15.99 1.27 -4.69
CA PRO A 108 15.64 2.50 -5.37
C PRO A 108 15.30 3.62 -4.38
N GLN A 109 15.62 4.85 -4.74
CA GLN A 109 15.29 6.04 -3.98
C GLN A 109 14.30 6.90 -4.75
N PHE A 110 13.36 7.54 -4.04
CA PHE A 110 12.58 8.60 -4.64
C PHE A 110 13.45 9.86 -4.72
N GLU A 111 13.73 10.32 -5.93
CA GLU A 111 14.51 11.53 -6.13
C GLU A 111 13.62 12.77 -6.04
N LYS A 112 14.16 13.82 -5.41
CA LYS A 112 13.64 15.17 -5.58
C LYS A 112 13.90 15.60 -7.01
N THR A 113 12.87 15.62 -7.83
CA THR A 113 12.95 16.25 -9.16
C THR A 113 13.36 17.71 -8.98
N ARG A 114 14.45 18.11 -9.64
CA ARG A 114 14.92 19.49 -9.72
C ARG A 114 13.88 20.39 -10.40
#